data_AF-A0A562GH34-F1
#
_entry.id   AF-A0A562GH34-F1
#
_cell.length_a   1.000
_cell.length_b   1.000
_cell.length_c   1.000
_cell.angle_alpha   90.00
_cell.angle_beta   90.00
_cell.angle_gamma   90.00
#
_symmetry.space_group_name_H-M   'P 1'
#
loop_
_entity.id
_entity.type
_entity.pdbx_description
1 polymer ?
#
loop_
_entity_poly.entity_id
_entity_poly.type
_entity_poly.pdbx_seq_one_letter_code
_entity_poly.pdbx_strand_id
1 'polypeptide(L)'
;MMQTKPSQALFDRLNSGLRVSISSEFFRKGIDIGMSNVEYAPSTVFITGQAKPSKEDAISILYSMFFLSMVVDKKTDIIVDATCNTVRDMTGDFILSMLVGQNLVTGIDDIVQHIRQRFFGLVQKTLIVALKDAHNRYMIIKKNEI
;
A
#
# COMPACT_ATOMS: atom_id res chain seq x y z
N MET A 1 -32.26 -29.96 23.76
CA MET A 1 -30.88 -30.35 23.39
C MET A 1 -30.15 -29.07 23.03
N MET A 2 -29.28 -28.57 23.92
CA MET A 2 -28.54 -27.30 23.75
C MET A 2 -27.51 -27.47 22.64
N GLN A 3 -27.59 -26.65 21.58
CA GLN A 3 -26.46 -26.47 20.67
C GLN A 3 -25.53 -25.42 21.25
N THR A 4 -24.33 -25.84 21.67
CA THR A 4 -23.26 -24.98 22.14
C THR A 4 -22.69 -24.19 20.96
N LYS A 5 -22.84 -22.86 20.98
CA LYS A 5 -22.15 -21.96 20.05
C LYS A 5 -20.64 -22.15 20.21
N PRO A 6 -19.86 -22.24 19.11
CA PRO A 6 -18.40 -22.33 19.21
C PRO A 6 -17.86 -21.09 19.91
N SER A 7 -16.85 -21.28 20.78
CA SER A 7 -16.28 -20.19 21.57
C SER A 7 -15.70 -19.11 20.66
N GLN A 8 -15.81 -17.85 21.08
CA GLN A 8 -15.34 -16.66 20.36
C GLN A 8 -13.90 -16.82 19.84
N ALA A 9 -13.05 -17.55 20.57
CA ALA A 9 -11.68 -17.86 20.22
C ALA A 9 -11.50 -18.71 18.93
N LEU A 10 -12.49 -19.54 18.56
CA LEU A 10 -12.46 -20.30 17.30
C LEU A 10 -12.85 -19.41 16.11
N PHE A 11 -13.74 -18.43 16.34
CA PHE A 11 -14.10 -17.40 15.36
C PHE A 11 -12.92 -16.46 15.07
N ASP A 12 -12.18 -16.07 16.10
CA ASP A 12 -11.01 -15.19 15.97
C ASP A 12 -9.85 -15.88 15.22
N ARG A 13 -9.70 -17.20 15.37
CA ARG A 13 -8.68 -17.99 14.66
C ARG A 13 -8.98 -18.24 13.19
N LEU A 14 -10.25 -18.20 12.76
CA LEU A 14 -10.62 -18.30 11.34
C LEU A 14 -10.40 -16.98 10.59
N ASN A 15 -10.41 -15.84 11.29
CA ASN A 15 -10.30 -14.50 10.68
C ASN A 15 -8.86 -14.02 10.43
N SER A 16 -7.83 -14.72 10.92
CA SER A 16 -6.44 -14.24 10.84
C SER A 16 -5.65 -14.70 9.60
N GLY A 17 -6.25 -15.46 8.68
CA GLY A 17 -5.52 -16.00 7.51
C GLY A 17 -6.31 -16.18 6.21
N LEU A 18 -7.61 -15.84 6.19
CA LEU A 18 -8.51 -16.19 5.10
C LEU A 18 -9.06 -14.99 4.32
N ARG A 19 -8.51 -13.78 4.46
CA ARG A 19 -9.14 -12.56 3.90
C ARG A 19 -8.93 -12.31 2.40
N VAL A 20 -7.96 -12.96 1.75
CA VAL A 20 -7.67 -12.67 0.33
C VAL A 20 -8.57 -13.47 -0.63
N SER A 21 -8.90 -14.74 -0.30
CA SER A 21 -9.79 -15.56 -1.15
C SER A 21 -11.28 -15.21 -1.04
N ILE A 22 -11.68 -14.51 0.03
CA ILE A 22 -13.08 -14.13 0.28
C ILE A 22 -13.51 -12.90 -0.54
N SER A 23 -12.56 -12.08 -1.02
CA SER A 23 -12.81 -10.82 -1.74
C SER A 23 -13.58 -11.01 -3.06
N SER A 24 -13.24 -12.03 -3.86
CA SER A 24 -13.90 -12.27 -5.15
C SER A 24 -15.26 -12.96 -5.02
N GLU A 25 -15.46 -13.81 -4.01
CA GLU A 25 -16.74 -14.48 -3.75
C GLU A 25 -17.78 -13.54 -3.11
N PHE A 26 -17.35 -12.57 -2.30
CA PHE A 26 -18.26 -11.58 -1.70
C PHE A 26 -18.73 -10.53 -2.70
N PHE A 27 -17.87 -10.13 -3.65
CA PHE A 27 -18.25 -9.23 -4.74
C PHE A 27 -19.38 -9.84 -5.60
N ARG A 28 -19.40 -11.17 -5.77
CA ARG A 28 -20.47 -11.90 -6.46
C ARG A 28 -21.78 -11.99 -5.68
N LYS A 29 -21.77 -11.78 -4.35
CA LYS A 29 -22.94 -11.93 -3.47
C LYS A 29 -23.59 -10.60 -3.05
N GLY A 30 -23.09 -9.45 -3.50
CA GLY A 30 -23.68 -8.14 -3.21
C GLY A 30 -23.68 -7.78 -1.71
N ILE A 31 -22.75 -8.36 -0.94
CA ILE A 31 -22.56 -7.99 0.47
C ILE A 31 -21.69 -6.73 0.47
N ASP A 32 -22.31 -5.60 0.75
CA ASP A 32 -21.66 -4.30 0.90
C ASP A 32 -20.78 -4.33 2.16
N ILE A 33 -19.51 -4.70 1.97
CA ILE A 33 -18.45 -4.58 2.97
C ILE A 33 -18.00 -3.12 3.02
N GLY A 34 -18.88 -2.26 3.54
CA GLY A 34 -18.62 -0.88 3.96
C GLY A 34 -17.44 -0.24 3.24
N MET A 35 -17.54 -0.09 1.91
CA MET A 35 -16.65 0.81 1.22
C MET A 35 -17.05 2.19 1.70
N SER A 36 -16.27 2.78 2.62
CA SER A 36 -16.37 4.22 2.83
C SER A 36 -16.21 4.86 1.45
N ASN A 37 -17.19 5.64 1.00
CA ASN A 37 -17.07 6.43 -0.22
C ASN A 37 -15.92 7.42 -0.01
N VAL A 38 -14.69 6.99 -0.27
CA VAL A 38 -13.51 7.86 -0.20
C VAL A 38 -13.49 8.64 -1.50
N GLU A 39 -13.92 9.89 -1.42
CA GLU A 39 -13.83 10.85 -2.50
C GLU A 39 -12.54 11.66 -2.33
N TYR A 40 -11.68 11.65 -3.34
CA TYR A 40 -10.45 12.45 -3.34
C TYR A 40 -10.69 13.79 -4.01
N ALA A 41 -10.02 14.84 -3.54
CA ALA A 41 -10.15 16.17 -4.12
C ALA A 41 -9.74 16.15 -5.62
N PRO A 42 -10.37 16.96 -6.49
CA PRO A 42 -10.01 17.02 -7.93
C PRO A 42 -8.57 17.46 -8.20
N SER A 43 -7.89 18.06 -7.23
CA SER A 43 -6.46 18.41 -7.29
C SER A 43 -5.55 17.20 -7.14
N THR A 44 -6.07 16.03 -6.82
CA THR A 44 -5.26 14.83 -6.58
C THR A 44 -4.98 14.05 -7.87
N VAL A 45 -3.86 13.33 -7.88
CA VAL A 45 -3.49 12.36 -8.91
C VAL A 45 -3.11 11.03 -8.29
N PHE A 46 -3.39 9.96 -9.01
CA PHE A 46 -3.00 8.61 -8.64
C PHE A 46 -1.75 8.20 -9.42
N ILE A 47 -0.70 7.78 -8.71
CA ILE A 47 0.59 7.47 -9.31
C ILE A 47 1.08 6.13 -8.78
N THR A 48 1.50 5.26 -9.67
CA THR A 48 2.07 3.96 -9.34
C THR A 48 3.53 3.89 -9.78
N GLY A 49 4.39 3.56 -8.83
CA GLY A 49 5.75 3.10 -9.09
C GLY A 49 5.86 1.59 -8.94
N GLN A 50 6.82 1.01 -9.65
CA GLN A 50 6.99 -0.44 -9.71
C GLN A 50 8.46 -0.82 -9.52
N ALA A 51 8.69 -2.00 -8.95
CA ALA A 51 10.03 -2.56 -8.79
C ALA A 51 10.00 -4.08 -8.91
N LYS A 52 11.03 -4.63 -9.55
CA LYS A 52 11.28 -6.08 -9.55
C LYS A 52 12.27 -6.39 -8.43
N PRO A 53 11.94 -7.28 -7.47
CA PRO A 53 12.95 -7.84 -6.58
C PRO A 53 14.09 -8.47 -7.38
N SER A 54 15.33 -8.41 -6.87
CA SER A 54 16.43 -9.12 -7.52
C SER A 54 16.26 -10.63 -7.31
N LYS A 55 16.89 -11.45 -8.15
CA LYS A 55 16.75 -12.92 -8.03
C LYS A 55 17.32 -13.45 -6.72
N GLU A 56 18.23 -12.69 -6.11
CA GLU A 56 18.89 -13.00 -4.84
C GLU A 56 18.08 -12.53 -3.62
N ASP A 57 17.08 -11.65 -3.81
CA ASP A 57 16.22 -11.19 -2.72
C ASP A 57 15.26 -12.31 -2.31
N ALA A 58 15.16 -12.60 -1.01
CA ALA A 58 14.29 -13.65 -0.47
C ALA A 58 12.80 -13.45 -0.82
N ILE A 59 12.40 -12.22 -1.15
CA ILE A 59 11.03 -11.87 -1.52
C ILE A 59 10.69 -12.18 -2.98
N SER A 60 11.69 -12.46 -3.83
CA SER A 60 11.48 -12.76 -5.26
C SER A 60 10.65 -14.02 -5.50
N ILE A 61 10.64 -14.96 -4.54
CA ILE A 61 9.80 -16.16 -4.55
C ILE A 61 8.32 -15.81 -4.36
N LEU A 62 8.03 -14.75 -3.62
CA LEU A 62 6.67 -14.31 -3.26
C LEU A 62 6.12 -13.28 -4.23
N TYR A 63 6.97 -12.42 -4.81
CA TYR A 63 6.56 -11.34 -5.71
C TYR A 63 7.40 -11.29 -6.97
N SER A 64 6.76 -11.50 -8.12
CA SER A 64 7.34 -11.23 -9.43
C SER A 64 7.46 -9.73 -9.73
N MET A 65 6.64 -8.92 -9.07
CA MET A 65 6.61 -7.46 -9.18
C MET A 65 6.07 -6.85 -7.88
N PHE A 66 6.67 -5.76 -7.41
CA PHE A 66 6.20 -4.94 -6.31
C PHE A 66 5.63 -3.63 -6.85
N PHE A 67 4.49 -3.19 -6.32
CA PHE A 67 3.83 -1.94 -6.68
C PHE A 67 3.64 -1.08 -5.44
N LEU A 68 3.95 0.21 -5.57
CA LEU A 68 3.56 1.26 -4.63
C LEU A 68 2.74 2.30 -5.38
N SER A 69 1.50 2.48 -4.97
CA SER A 69 0.61 3.50 -5.50
C SER A 69 0.32 4.56 -4.45
N MET A 70 0.22 5.81 -4.87
CA MET A 70 0.01 6.96 -4.01
C MET A 70 -1.01 7.91 -4.65
N VAL A 71 -1.87 8.50 -3.82
CA VAL A 71 -2.68 9.66 -4.16
C VAL A 71 -1.91 10.88 -3.69
N VAL A 72 -1.65 11.82 -4.60
CA VAL A 72 -0.86 13.03 -4.31
C VAL A 72 -1.68 14.26 -4.66
N ASP A 73 -1.80 15.21 -3.74
CA ASP A 73 -2.40 16.51 -4.05
C ASP A 73 -1.40 17.35 -4.86
N LYS A 74 -1.77 17.74 -6.09
CA LYS A 74 -0.89 18.47 -7.01
C LYS A 74 -0.55 19.89 -6.59
N LYS A 75 -1.38 20.50 -5.74
CA LYS A 75 -1.16 21.89 -5.29
C LYS A 75 -0.09 21.93 -4.20
N THR A 76 -0.02 20.90 -3.37
CA THR A 76 0.85 20.83 -2.19
C THR A 76 1.98 19.81 -2.30
N ASP A 77 1.90 18.90 -3.27
CA ASP A 77 2.74 17.71 -3.43
C ASP A 77 2.66 16.71 -2.29
N ILE A 78 1.66 16.84 -1.41
CA ILE A 78 1.50 15.96 -0.26
C ILE A 78 0.88 14.64 -0.70
N ILE A 79 1.47 13.53 -0.23
CA ILE A 79 0.88 12.19 -0.34
C ILE A 79 -0.30 12.10 0.61
N VAL A 80 -1.52 12.03 0.09
CA VAL A 80 -2.75 12.01 0.89
C VAL A 80 -3.27 10.60 1.17
N ASP A 81 -2.90 9.62 0.34
CA ASP A 81 -3.14 8.19 0.59
C ASP A 81 -2.11 7.34 -0.17
N ALA A 82 -1.92 6.10 0.25
CA ALA A 82 -1.05 5.15 -0.44
C ALA A 82 -1.52 3.69 -0.28
N THR A 83 -1.11 2.84 -1.20
CA THR A 83 -1.28 1.40 -1.11
C THR A 83 -0.13 0.69 -1.79
N CYS A 84 0.22 -0.50 -1.33
CA CYS A 84 1.16 -1.37 -2.02
C CYS A 84 0.60 -2.78 -2.12
N ASN A 85 1.22 -3.63 -2.94
CA ASN A 85 0.77 -5.00 -3.14
C ASN A 85 1.23 -5.97 -2.04
N THR A 86 1.59 -5.47 -0.86
CA THR A 86 1.59 -6.29 0.35
C THR A 86 0.15 -6.56 0.74
N VAL A 87 -0.12 -7.71 1.38
CA VAL A 87 -1.41 -7.90 2.04
C VAL A 87 -1.60 -6.73 3.01
N ARG A 88 -2.80 -6.13 3.07
CA ARG A 88 -3.11 -5.01 3.98
C ARG A 88 -3.17 -5.55 5.41
N ASP A 89 -1.98 -5.82 5.94
CA ASP A 89 -1.61 -6.28 7.26
C ASP A 89 -0.76 -5.19 7.97
N MET A 90 -0.18 -5.52 9.12
CA MET A 90 0.72 -4.63 9.86
C MET A 90 1.86 -4.05 9.00
N THR A 91 2.33 -4.77 7.98
CA THR A 91 3.40 -4.33 7.07
C THR A 91 2.93 -3.17 6.21
N GLY A 92 1.76 -3.32 5.58
CA GLY A 92 1.17 -2.29 4.73
C GLY A 92 0.93 -1.01 5.53
N ASP A 93 0.25 -1.12 6.67
CA ASP A 93 -0.07 0.02 7.54
C ASP A 93 1.20 0.74 8.02
N PHE A 94 2.25 -0.02 8.36
CA PHE A 94 3.54 0.56 8.76
C PHE A 94 4.21 1.32 7.61
N ILE A 95 4.20 0.78 6.40
CA ILE A 95 4.72 1.47 5.21
C ILE A 95 3.95 2.78 4.99
N LEU A 96 2.62 2.73 4.96
CA LEU A 96 1.75 3.88 4.75
C LEU A 96 2.01 4.98 5.79
N SER A 97 2.25 4.60 7.05
CA SER A 97 2.56 5.54 8.15
C SER A 97 3.84 6.37 7.94
N MET A 98 4.75 5.93 7.06
CA MET A 98 5.97 6.67 6.71
C MET A 98 5.79 7.56 5.46
N LEU A 99 4.74 7.31 4.67
CA LEU A 99 4.51 7.97 3.38
C LEU A 99 3.46 9.07 3.47
N VAL A 100 2.30 8.76 4.06
CA VAL A 100 1.15 9.68 4.09
C VAL A 100 1.51 10.93 4.90
N GLY A 101 1.18 12.09 4.34
CA GLY A 101 1.51 13.42 4.89
C GLY A 101 2.88 13.96 4.48
N GLN A 102 3.73 13.18 3.81
CA GLN A 102 5.02 13.65 3.31
C GLN A 102 4.88 14.35 1.96
N ASN A 103 5.77 15.31 1.69
CA ASN A 103 5.85 15.98 0.38
C ASN A 103 6.65 15.12 -0.59
N LEU A 104 6.05 14.68 -1.70
CA LEU A 104 6.68 13.77 -2.65
C LEU A 104 7.80 14.45 -3.47
N VAL A 105 7.80 15.78 -3.63
CA VAL A 105 8.81 16.52 -4.40
C VAL A 105 10.03 16.83 -3.55
N THR A 106 9.83 17.39 -2.37
CA THR A 106 10.92 17.88 -1.51
C THR A 106 11.37 16.87 -0.46
N GLY A 107 10.50 15.92 -0.07
CA GLY A 107 10.74 14.98 1.02
C GLY A 107 11.24 13.60 0.61
N ILE A 108 11.55 13.38 -0.68
CA ILE A 108 11.87 12.03 -1.18
C ILE A 108 13.06 11.38 -0.46
N ASP A 109 14.11 12.15 -0.17
CA ASP A 109 15.31 11.64 0.51
C ASP A 109 15.03 11.31 1.98
N ASP A 110 14.24 12.13 2.67
CA ASP A 110 13.81 11.90 4.05
C ASP A 110 12.93 10.65 4.16
N ILE A 111 11.99 10.47 3.23
CA ILE A 111 11.15 9.25 3.16
C ILE A 111 12.04 8.01 2.99
N VAL A 112 13.00 8.06 2.06
CA VAL A 112 13.94 6.95 1.84
C VAL A 112 14.76 6.67 3.10
N GLN A 113 15.22 7.70 3.80
CA GLN A 113 15.94 7.56 5.06
C GLN A 113 15.06 6.92 6.14
N HIS A 114 13.81 7.36 6.31
CA HIS A 114 12.87 6.76 7.25
C HIS A 114 12.61 5.28 6.96
N ILE A 115 12.41 4.91 5.69
CA ILE A 115 12.26 3.50 5.29
C ILE A 115 13.49 2.69 5.68
N ARG A 116 14.70 3.22 5.43
CA ARG A 116 15.97 2.56 5.78
C ARG A 116 16.15 2.35 7.28
N GLN A 117 15.69 3.31 8.10
CA GLN A 117 15.91 3.30 9.55
C GLN A 117 14.79 2.59 10.32
N ARG A 118 13.58 2.52 9.77
CA ARG A 118 12.39 2.04 10.49
C ARG A 118 11.83 0.74 9.94
N PHE A 119 12.02 0.46 8.65
CA PHE A 119 11.39 -0.68 7.98
C PHE A 119 12.40 -1.73 7.55
N PHE A 120 12.65 -2.71 8.42
CA PHE A 120 13.57 -3.83 8.15
C PHE A 120 12.87 -5.04 7.50
N GLY A 121 11.81 -4.80 6.72
CA GLY A 121 11.07 -5.85 6.02
C GLY A 121 11.78 -6.35 4.76
N LEU A 122 11.41 -7.56 4.32
CA LEU A 122 12.02 -8.21 3.14
C LEU A 122 11.88 -7.38 1.85
N VAL A 123 10.87 -6.53 1.73
CA VAL A 123 10.66 -5.63 0.58
C VAL A 123 11.38 -4.28 0.70
N GLN A 124 12.20 -4.01 1.73
CA GLN A 124 12.73 -2.65 1.98
C GLN A 124 13.41 -2.04 0.75
N LYS A 125 14.34 -2.78 0.12
CA LYS A 125 15.03 -2.31 -1.08
C LYS A 125 14.07 -2.07 -2.24
N THR A 126 13.18 -3.04 -2.48
CA THR A 126 12.19 -3.00 -3.56
C THR A 126 11.19 -1.85 -3.37
N LEU A 127 10.77 -1.58 -2.14
CA LEU A 127 9.92 -0.45 -1.76
C LEU A 127 10.60 0.88 -2.10
N ILE A 128 11.88 1.04 -1.76
CA ILE A 128 12.64 2.26 -2.09
C ILE A 128 12.72 2.45 -3.61
N VAL A 129 12.94 1.38 -4.38
CA VAL A 129 12.98 1.45 -5.84
C VAL A 129 11.61 1.85 -6.41
N ALA A 130 10.53 1.25 -5.94
CA ALA A 130 9.17 1.58 -6.39
C ALA A 130 8.78 3.03 -6.01
N LEU A 131 9.16 3.49 -4.82
CA LEU A 131 8.97 4.88 -4.40
C LEU A 131 9.69 5.86 -5.32
N LYS A 132 10.95 5.58 -5.67
CA LYS A 132 11.73 6.43 -6.58
C LYS A 132 11.14 6.42 -8.00
N ASP A 133 10.66 5.28 -8.48
CA ASP A 133 9.95 5.20 -9.76
C ASP A 133 8.68 6.05 -9.76
N ALA A 134 7.86 5.95 -8.69
CA ALA A 134 6.66 6.77 -8.54
C ALA A 134 6.98 8.27 -8.48
N HIS A 135 8.00 8.66 -7.71
CA HIS A 135 8.49 10.04 -7.64
C HIS A 135 8.90 10.56 -9.01
N ASN A 136 9.70 9.80 -9.77
CA ASN A 136 10.14 10.20 -11.11
C ASN A 136 8.95 10.43 -12.06
N ARG A 137 7.95 9.55 -12.02
CA ARG A 137 6.72 9.71 -12.81
C ARG A 137 5.95 10.96 -12.39
N TYR A 138 5.85 11.23 -11.10
CA TYR A 138 5.21 12.46 -10.60
C TYR A 138 5.93 13.72 -11.07
N MET A 139 7.26 13.73 -11.01
CA MET A 139 8.06 14.86 -11.49
C MET A 139 7.89 15.13 -12.99
N ILE A 140 7.65 14.08 -13.81
CA ILE A 140 7.34 14.24 -15.24
C ILE A 140 5.96 14.89 -15.41
N ILE A 141 4.93 14.40 -14.72
CA ILE A 141 3.58 14.98 -14.76
C ILE A 141 3.63 16.45 -14.35
N LYS A 142 4.30 16.75 -13.24
CA LYS A 142 4.42 18.11 -12.70
C LYS A 142 5.12 19.08 -13.64
N LYS A 143 6.16 18.64 -14.37
CA LYS A 143 6.84 19.45 -15.38
C LYS A 143 5.98 19.75 -16.60
N ASN A 144 5.06 18.84 -16.96
CA ASN A 144 4.19 19.00 -18.12
C ASN A 144 2.95 19.87 -17.83
N GLU A 145 2.71 20.24 -16.57
CA GLU A 145 1.65 21.17 -16.15
C GLU A 145 2.14 22.63 -16.05
N ILE A 146 3.45 22.89 -16.24
CA ILE A 146 4.08 24.23 -16.24
C ILE A 146 4.36 24.68 -17.68
#